data_AF-Q1MYZ4-F1
#
_entry.id   AF-Q1MYZ4-F1
#
_cell.length_a   1.000
_cell.length_b   1.000
_cell.length_c   1.000
_cell.angle_alpha   90.00
_cell.angle_beta   90.00
_cell.angle_gamma   90.00
#
_symmetry.space_group_name_H-M   'P 1'
#
loop_
_entity.id
_entity.type
_entity.pdbx_description
1 polymer ?
#
loop_
_entity_poly.entity_id
_entity_poly.type
_entity_poly.pdbx_seq_one_letter_code
_entity_poly.pdbx_strand_id
1 'polypeptide(L)'
;MLESTKDAQERWGGVHDLIDRWLSERQNMLVLYFAIRGLKPFSPRETPLSVKVEAFCQVLMDYLSAGHFEIYEKLLLEAQEYDDGGIDLARKHYPRLEQITERCVEFNDKYDNAEHCLEQLSDLPKDLSEIGELLEERFELEDELIENLHNVHKQTPA
;
A
#
# COMPACT_ATOMS: atom_id res chain seq x y z
N MET A 1 -24.79 -28.17 0.67
CA MET A 1 -24.84 -26.79 0.13
C MET A 1 -24.95 -25.69 1.20
N LEU A 2 -24.93 -26.02 2.51
CA LEU A 2 -24.89 -25.05 3.62
C LEU A 2 -23.58 -25.08 4.42
N GLU A 3 -22.74 -26.10 4.21
CA GLU A 3 -21.43 -26.23 4.88
C GLU A 3 -20.38 -25.35 4.20
N SER A 4 -20.39 -25.25 2.87
CA SER A 4 -19.45 -24.41 2.09
C SER A 4 -19.58 -22.91 2.40
N THR A 5 -20.77 -22.43 2.75
CA THR A 5 -21.01 -21.02 3.04
C THR A 5 -20.47 -20.60 4.41
N LYS A 6 -20.48 -21.52 5.40
CA LYS A 6 -19.92 -21.27 6.73
C LYS A 6 -18.38 -21.30 6.71
N ASP A 7 -17.80 -22.25 6.00
CA ASP A 7 -16.34 -22.34 5.84
C ASP A 7 -15.77 -21.14 5.10
N ALA A 8 -16.46 -20.66 4.05
CA ALA A 8 -16.06 -19.44 3.33
C ALA A 8 -16.11 -18.20 4.24
N GLN A 9 -17.16 -18.05 5.05
CA GLN A 9 -17.31 -16.88 5.92
C GLN A 9 -16.28 -16.82 7.06
N GLU A 10 -15.89 -17.96 7.63
CA GLU A 10 -14.80 -18.04 8.61
C GLU A 10 -13.43 -17.84 7.94
N ARG A 11 -13.22 -18.36 6.73
CA ARG A 11 -11.97 -18.25 5.98
C ARG A 11 -11.71 -16.82 5.48
N TRP A 12 -12.74 -16.15 4.96
CA TRP A 12 -12.63 -14.78 4.41
C TRP A 12 -12.80 -13.69 5.46
N GLY A 13 -13.39 -14.01 6.63
CA GLY A 13 -13.41 -13.11 7.78
C GLY A 13 -12.00 -12.69 8.23
N GLY A 14 -11.04 -13.62 8.23
CA GLY A 14 -9.64 -13.30 8.54
C GLY A 14 -8.93 -12.49 7.44
N VAL A 15 -9.37 -12.60 6.18
CA VAL A 15 -8.85 -11.79 5.06
C VAL A 15 -9.36 -10.35 5.17
N HIS A 16 -10.60 -10.16 5.63
CA HIS A 16 -11.13 -8.81 5.88
C HIS A 16 -10.31 -8.07 6.95
N ASP A 17 -10.01 -8.71 8.08
CA ASP A 17 -9.17 -8.13 9.15
C ASP A 17 -7.74 -7.82 8.68
N LEU A 18 -7.22 -8.60 7.73
CA LEU A 18 -5.92 -8.36 7.09
C LEU A 18 -5.96 -7.10 6.22
N ILE A 19 -6.97 -6.99 5.36
CA ILE A 19 -7.16 -5.82 4.48
C ILE A 19 -7.37 -4.56 5.32
N ASP A 20 -8.17 -4.61 6.38
CA ASP A 20 -8.43 -3.45 7.24
C ASP A 20 -7.15 -2.94 7.92
N ARG A 21 -6.29 -3.86 8.41
CA ARG A 21 -4.98 -3.49 8.95
C ARG A 21 -4.07 -2.88 7.89
N TRP A 22 -4.06 -3.45 6.69
CA TRP A 22 -3.24 -2.94 5.59
C TRP A 22 -3.69 -1.55 5.13
N LEU A 23 -5.00 -1.28 5.08
CA LEU A 23 -5.55 0.05 4.81
C LEU A 23 -5.24 1.05 5.94
N SER A 24 -5.18 0.59 7.20
CA SER A 24 -4.70 1.42 8.30
C SER A 24 -3.22 1.79 8.13
N GLU A 25 -2.37 0.88 7.65
CA GLU A 25 -0.97 1.21 7.33
C GLU A 25 -0.86 2.20 6.16
N ARG A 26 -1.71 2.08 5.13
CA ARG A 26 -1.83 3.08 4.07
C ARG A 26 -2.11 4.48 4.65
N GLN A 27 -3.05 4.56 5.61
CA GLN A 27 -3.39 5.83 6.26
C GLN A 27 -2.20 6.38 7.06
N ASN A 28 -1.50 5.55 7.83
CA ASN A 28 -0.30 5.93 8.58
C ASN A 28 0.79 6.48 7.65
N MET A 29 1.03 5.80 6.53
CA MET A 29 1.97 6.22 5.50
C MET A 29 1.62 7.61 4.95
N LEU A 30 0.34 7.86 4.63
CA LEU A 30 -0.13 9.16 4.14
C LEU A 30 0.06 10.28 5.17
N VAL A 31 -0.18 10.01 6.46
CA VAL A 31 0.07 10.98 7.54
C VAL A 31 1.55 11.39 7.56
N LEU A 32 2.47 10.42 7.44
CA LEU A 32 3.91 10.70 7.38
C LEU A 32 4.29 11.48 6.11
N TYR A 33 3.75 11.10 4.96
CA TYR A 33 3.94 11.82 3.69
C TYR A 33 3.56 13.30 3.82
N PHE A 34 2.37 13.59 4.38
CA PHE A 34 1.93 14.98 4.59
C PHE A 34 2.75 15.71 5.67
N ALA A 35 3.24 15.00 6.69
CA ALA A 35 4.10 15.57 7.72
C ALA A 35 5.48 16.02 7.18
N ILE A 36 5.93 15.43 6.08
CA ILE A 36 7.12 15.85 5.32
C ILE A 36 6.81 17.08 4.48
N ARG A 37 5.70 17.09 3.71
CA ARG A 37 5.30 18.23 2.86
C ARG A 37 4.86 19.46 3.65
N GLY A 38 4.33 19.28 4.85
CA GLY A 38 3.73 20.34 5.69
C GLY A 38 4.71 21.25 6.41
N LEU A 39 6.03 21.09 6.20
CA LEU A 39 7.04 21.86 6.92
C LEU A 39 7.13 23.31 6.45
N LYS A 40 6.93 24.24 7.40
CA LYS A 40 7.45 25.61 7.30
C LYS A 40 8.89 25.60 7.84
N PRO A 41 9.84 26.33 7.21
CA PRO A 41 11.27 26.21 7.48
C PRO A 41 11.76 26.66 8.88
N PHE A 42 10.90 27.04 9.81
CA PHE A 42 11.32 27.60 11.10
C PHE A 42 10.39 27.21 12.24
N SER A 43 10.65 26.04 12.83
CA SER A 43 10.17 25.68 14.15
C SER A 43 11.29 24.97 14.92
N PRO A 44 11.97 25.64 15.87
CA PRO A 44 13.12 25.10 16.60
C PRO A 44 12.85 23.85 17.46
N ARG A 45 11.61 23.34 17.46
CA ARG A 45 11.16 22.15 18.20
C ARG A 45 10.69 21.02 17.29
N GLU A 46 10.86 21.13 15.97
CA GLU A 46 10.39 20.12 15.03
C GLU A 46 11.38 18.96 14.88
N THR A 47 10.83 17.75 14.76
CA THR A 47 11.58 16.55 14.39
C THR A 47 12.37 16.81 13.11
N PRO A 48 13.67 16.45 13.05
CA PRO A 48 14.49 16.64 11.86
C PRO A 48 13.84 16.03 10.61
N LEU A 49 13.98 16.70 9.48
CA LEU A 49 13.41 16.24 8.21
C LEU A 49 13.91 14.84 7.84
N SER A 50 15.20 14.55 8.03
CA SER A 50 15.77 13.23 7.78
C SER A 50 15.07 12.13 8.58
N VAL A 51 14.78 12.37 9.86
CA VAL A 51 14.05 11.41 10.72
C VAL A 51 12.62 11.19 10.22
N LYS A 52 11.96 12.23 9.69
CA LYS A 52 10.61 12.09 9.12
C LYS A 52 10.62 11.30 7.81
N VAL A 53 11.60 11.57 6.94
CA VAL A 53 11.77 10.85 5.68
C VAL A 53 12.09 9.38 5.95
N GLU A 54 12.99 9.09 6.89
CA GLU A 54 13.31 7.71 7.31
C GLU A 54 12.06 6.98 7.83
N ALA A 55 11.27 7.62 8.71
CA ALA A 55 10.03 7.04 9.22
C ALA A 55 9.01 6.77 8.10
N PHE A 56 8.89 7.68 7.13
CA PHE A 56 8.04 7.47 5.96
C PHE A 56 8.52 6.29 5.11
N CYS A 57 9.83 6.21 4.83
CA CYS A 57 10.42 5.11 4.07
C CYS A 57 10.20 3.75 4.74
N GLN A 58 10.35 3.66 6.07
CA GLN A 58 10.06 2.45 6.83
C GLN A 58 8.62 1.98 6.63
N VAL A 59 7.65 2.87 6.87
CA VAL A 59 6.22 2.52 6.72
C VAL A 59 5.85 2.23 5.26
N LEU A 60 6.44 2.95 4.30
CA LEU A 60 6.27 2.70 2.87
C LEU A 60 6.72 1.27 2.51
N MET A 61 7.90 0.86 2.99
CA MET A 61 8.43 -0.48 2.73
C MET A 61 7.60 -1.57 3.39
N ASP A 62 7.12 -1.35 4.62
CA ASP A 62 6.22 -2.28 5.30
C ASP A 62 4.88 -2.42 4.54
N TYR A 63 4.32 -1.31 4.08
CA TYR A 63 3.08 -1.26 3.31
C TYR A 63 3.19 -1.95 1.94
N LEU A 64 4.29 -1.74 1.22
CA LEU A 64 4.60 -2.43 -0.04
C LEU A 64 4.76 -3.94 0.18
N SER A 65 5.53 -4.31 1.21
CA SER A 65 5.84 -5.71 1.52
C SER A 65 4.59 -6.49 1.92
N ALA A 66 3.73 -5.92 2.78
CA ALA A 66 2.45 -6.53 3.16
C ALA A 66 1.55 -6.77 1.94
N GLY A 67 1.53 -5.83 0.99
CA GLY A 67 0.83 -5.99 -0.28
C GLY A 67 1.30 -7.23 -1.05
N HIS A 68 2.58 -7.28 -1.39
CA HIS A 68 3.16 -8.32 -2.25
C HIS A 68 3.22 -9.71 -1.59
N PHE A 69 3.52 -9.78 -0.30
CA PHE A 69 3.81 -11.06 0.37
C PHE A 69 2.62 -11.64 1.15
N GLU A 70 1.54 -10.88 1.31
CA GLU A 70 0.37 -11.34 2.06
C GLU A 70 -0.93 -11.00 1.33
N ILE A 71 -1.23 -9.73 1.11
CA ILE A 71 -2.57 -9.30 0.68
C ILE A 71 -2.91 -9.76 -0.74
N TYR A 72 -2.02 -9.56 -1.72
CA TYR A 72 -2.28 -9.93 -3.12
C TYR A 72 -2.45 -11.45 -3.29
N GLU A 73 -1.72 -12.25 -2.51
CA GLU A 73 -1.91 -13.70 -2.50
C GLU A 73 -3.31 -14.06 -2.01
N LYS A 74 -3.77 -13.46 -0.89
CA LYS A 74 -5.11 -13.74 -0.34
C LYS A 74 -6.23 -13.33 -1.31
N LEU A 75 -6.12 -12.16 -1.92
CA LEU A 75 -7.09 -11.69 -2.92
C LEU A 75 -7.16 -12.62 -4.13
N LEU A 76 -6.01 -13.12 -4.60
CA LEU A 76 -5.97 -14.05 -5.73
C LEU A 76 -6.56 -15.42 -5.36
N LEU A 77 -6.28 -15.93 -4.16
CA LEU A 77 -6.87 -17.18 -3.68
C LEU A 77 -8.40 -17.07 -3.54
N GLU A 78 -8.90 -15.91 -3.11
CA GLU A 78 -10.34 -15.65 -3.05
C GLU A 78 -10.95 -15.68 -4.45
N ALA A 79 -10.40 -14.91 -5.41
CA ALA A 79 -10.85 -14.90 -6.79
C ALA A 79 -10.81 -16.29 -7.46
N GLN A 80 -9.81 -17.13 -7.13
CA GLN A 80 -9.73 -18.52 -7.61
C GLN A 80 -10.83 -19.42 -7.05
N GLU A 81 -11.28 -19.17 -5.82
CA GLU A 81 -12.32 -19.99 -5.18
C GLU A 81 -13.71 -19.69 -5.79
N TYR A 82 -13.96 -18.45 -6.19
CA TYR A 82 -15.23 -18.03 -6.79
C TYR A 82 -15.29 -18.16 -8.33
N ASP A 83 -14.15 -18.22 -9.02
CA ASP A 83 -14.02 -18.40 -10.49
C ASP A 83 -14.89 -17.42 -11.31
N ASP A 84 -14.91 -16.15 -10.89
CA ASP A 84 -15.78 -15.09 -11.40
C ASP A 84 -15.13 -14.18 -12.46
N GLY A 85 -13.89 -14.49 -12.86
CA GLY A 85 -13.07 -13.67 -13.76
C GLY A 85 -12.14 -12.69 -13.05
N GLY A 86 -12.15 -12.61 -11.72
CA GLY A 86 -11.27 -11.73 -10.94
C GLY A 86 -9.76 -11.97 -11.17
N ILE A 87 -9.37 -13.19 -11.54
CA ILE A 87 -7.97 -13.54 -11.84
C ILE A 87 -7.39 -12.71 -12.99
N ASP A 88 -8.18 -12.44 -14.03
CA ASP A 88 -7.70 -11.68 -15.19
C ASP A 88 -7.51 -10.19 -14.85
N LEU A 89 -8.32 -9.67 -13.93
CA LEU A 89 -8.15 -8.33 -13.38
C LEU A 89 -6.83 -8.24 -12.58
N ALA A 90 -6.57 -9.20 -11.70
CA ALA A 90 -5.31 -9.28 -10.94
C ALA A 90 -4.08 -9.31 -11.87
N ARG A 91 -4.12 -10.15 -12.91
CA ARG A 91 -3.04 -10.26 -13.91
C ARG A 91 -2.77 -8.95 -14.67
N LYS A 92 -3.80 -8.11 -14.85
CA LYS A 92 -3.66 -6.80 -15.50
C LYS A 92 -2.98 -5.78 -14.59
N HIS A 93 -3.31 -5.76 -13.29
CA HIS A 93 -2.81 -4.74 -12.36
C HIS A 93 -1.44 -5.08 -11.74
N TYR A 94 -1.14 -6.35 -11.49
CA TYR A 94 0.10 -6.77 -10.82
C TYR A 94 1.39 -6.24 -11.48
N PRO A 95 1.55 -6.28 -12.82
CA PRO A 95 2.75 -5.73 -13.46
C PRO A 95 2.94 -4.24 -13.18
N ARG A 96 1.85 -3.47 -13.06
CA ARG A 96 1.93 -2.03 -12.77
C ARG A 96 2.25 -1.78 -11.29
N LEU A 97 1.68 -2.58 -10.39
CA LEU A 97 2.01 -2.54 -8.96
C LEU A 97 3.48 -2.87 -8.69
N GLU A 98 4.04 -3.86 -9.40
CA GLU A 98 5.48 -4.17 -9.35
C GLU A 98 6.34 -3.00 -9.81
N GLN A 99 6.02 -2.39 -10.96
CA GLN A 99 6.75 -1.20 -11.45
C GLN A 99 6.72 -0.04 -10.46
N ILE A 100 5.55 0.24 -9.86
CA ILE A 100 5.45 1.30 -8.83
C ILE A 100 6.30 0.94 -7.61
N THR A 101 6.32 -0.33 -7.23
CA THR A 101 7.13 -0.82 -6.11
C THR A 101 8.62 -0.61 -6.35
N GLU A 102 9.11 -0.90 -7.55
CA GLU A 102 10.51 -0.64 -7.93
C GLU A 102 10.86 0.85 -7.75
N ARG A 103 9.99 1.76 -8.21
CA ARG A 103 10.19 3.20 -8.03
C ARG A 103 10.20 3.62 -6.55
N CYS A 104 9.36 3.00 -5.72
CA CYS A 104 9.34 3.26 -4.28
C CYS A 104 10.60 2.74 -3.57
N VAL A 105 11.13 1.59 -4.01
CA VAL A 105 12.41 1.04 -3.51
C VAL A 105 13.57 1.96 -3.89
N GLU A 106 13.62 2.44 -5.14
CA GLU A 106 14.63 3.42 -5.57
C GLU A 106 14.57 4.71 -4.73
N PHE A 107 13.36 5.19 -4.40
CA PHE A 107 13.19 6.33 -3.51
C PHE A 107 13.70 6.01 -2.11
N ASN A 108 13.34 4.87 -1.54
CA ASN A 108 13.83 4.44 -0.23
C ASN A 108 15.36 4.44 -0.21
N ASP A 109 16.01 3.82 -1.20
CA ASP A 109 17.46 3.70 -1.27
C ASP A 109 18.15 5.07 -1.40
N LYS A 110 17.52 6.02 -2.09
CA LYS A 110 18.02 7.41 -2.19
C LYS A 110 17.99 8.17 -0.86
N TYR A 111 17.13 7.76 0.08
CA TYR A 111 16.87 8.48 1.33
C TYR A 111 17.01 7.60 2.59
N ASP A 112 17.64 6.43 2.48
CA ASP A 112 17.67 5.34 3.48
C ASP A 112 18.35 5.71 4.81
N ASN A 113 19.08 6.82 4.86
CA ASN A 113 19.73 7.32 6.06
C ASN A 113 19.85 8.85 6.08
N ALA A 114 20.22 9.39 7.24
CA ALA A 114 20.31 10.83 7.46
C ALA A 114 21.37 11.55 6.62
N GLU A 115 22.48 10.89 6.29
CA GLU A 115 23.55 11.46 5.46
C GLU A 115 23.07 11.59 4.01
N HIS A 116 22.55 10.51 3.41
CA HIS A 116 21.97 10.53 2.07
C HIS A 116 20.83 11.55 1.94
N CYS A 117 19.96 11.63 2.96
CA CYS A 117 18.87 12.60 2.96
C CYS A 117 19.35 14.06 2.95
N LEU A 118 20.46 14.37 3.62
CA LEU A 118 21.05 15.71 3.62
C LEU A 118 21.72 16.03 2.29
N GLU A 119 22.41 15.06 1.69
CA GLU A 119 23.05 15.22 0.37
C GLU A 119 22.04 15.43 -0.76
N GLN A 120 20.90 14.76 -0.69
CA GLN A 120 19.85 14.76 -1.73
C GLN A 120 18.67 15.70 -1.39
N LEU A 121 18.85 16.60 -0.43
CA LEU A 121 17.77 17.45 0.10
C LEU A 121 17.15 18.38 -0.96
N SER A 122 17.93 18.82 -1.96
CA SER A 122 17.43 19.66 -3.05
C SER A 122 16.43 18.95 -3.96
N ASP A 123 16.57 17.63 -4.10
CA ASP A 123 15.74 16.81 -4.99
C ASP A 123 14.48 16.30 -4.29
N LEU A 124 14.53 16.21 -2.95
CA LEU A 124 13.47 15.63 -2.12
C LEU A 124 12.05 16.16 -2.46
N PRO A 125 11.81 17.47 -2.66
CA PRO A 125 10.47 17.94 -3.01
C PRO A 125 9.95 17.40 -4.34
N LYS A 126 10.83 17.23 -5.33
CA LYS A 126 10.48 16.69 -6.64
C LYS A 126 10.20 15.20 -6.51
N ASP A 127 11.10 14.46 -5.88
CA ASP A 127 10.99 13.02 -5.72
C ASP A 127 9.76 12.62 -4.87
N LEU A 128 9.43 13.41 -3.84
CA LEU A 128 8.18 13.25 -3.08
C LEU A 128 6.93 13.52 -3.92
N SER A 129 6.99 14.44 -4.89
CA SER A 129 5.87 14.67 -5.80
C SER A 129 5.66 13.46 -6.70
N GLU A 130 6.74 12.95 -7.30
CA GLU A 130 6.70 11.78 -8.18
C GLU A 130 6.21 10.53 -7.43
N ILE A 131 6.71 10.27 -6.22
CA ILE A 131 6.23 9.17 -5.38
C ILE A 131 4.77 9.37 -4.98
N GLY A 132 4.33 10.60 -4.69
CA GLY A 132 2.94 10.88 -4.37
C GLY A 132 1.99 10.49 -5.50
N GLU A 133 2.33 10.83 -6.74
CA GLU A 133 1.55 10.49 -7.93
C GLU A 133 1.51 8.97 -8.18
N LEU A 134 2.65 8.29 -8.02
CA LEU A 134 2.72 6.83 -8.17
C LEU A 134 1.94 6.10 -7.07
N LEU A 135 1.95 6.63 -5.84
CA LEU A 135 1.17 6.06 -4.74
C LEU A 135 -0.34 6.25 -4.96
N GLU A 136 -0.76 7.38 -5.49
CA GLU A 136 -2.17 7.61 -5.87
C GLU A 136 -2.62 6.56 -6.90
N GLU A 137 -1.86 6.38 -7.99
CA GLU A 137 -2.15 5.34 -8.97
C GLU A 137 -2.17 3.93 -8.35
N ARG A 138 -1.21 3.65 -7.46
CA ARG A 138 -1.18 2.37 -6.74
C ARG A 138 -2.45 2.15 -5.93
N PHE A 139 -2.94 3.14 -5.20
CA PHE A 139 -4.15 2.99 -4.40
C PHE A 139 -5.38 2.72 -5.26
N GLU A 140 -5.50 3.38 -6.41
CA GLU A 140 -6.60 3.10 -7.35
C GLU A 140 -6.59 1.65 -7.82
N LEU A 141 -5.41 1.14 -8.20
CA LEU A 141 -5.24 -0.26 -8.61
C LEU A 141 -5.58 -1.24 -7.47
N GLU A 142 -5.14 -0.95 -6.25
CA GLU A 142 -5.41 -1.78 -5.08
C GLU A 142 -6.88 -1.75 -4.67
N ASP A 143 -7.53 -0.60 -4.77
CA ASP A 143 -8.95 -0.46 -4.48
C ASP A 143 -9.79 -1.20 -5.53
N GLU A 144 -9.39 -1.18 -6.81
CA GLU A 144 -9.99 -2.02 -7.85
C GLU A 144 -9.84 -3.52 -7.53
N LEU A 145 -8.69 -3.96 -7.03
CA LEU A 145 -8.48 -5.35 -6.61
C LEU A 145 -9.36 -5.71 -5.40
N ILE A 146 -9.42 -4.86 -4.36
CA ILE A 146 -10.26 -5.12 -3.18
C ILE A 146 -11.73 -5.18 -3.57
N GLU A 147 -12.20 -4.24 -4.38
CA GLU A 147 -13.60 -4.16 -4.75
C GLU A 147 -14.04 -5.41 -5.54
N ASN A 148 -13.25 -5.78 -6.55
CA ASN A 148 -13.63 -6.83 -7.50
C ASN A 148 -13.21 -8.24 -7.09
N LEU A 149 -12.32 -8.41 -6.10
CA LEU A 149 -11.87 -9.75 -5.67
C LEU A 149 -12.35 -10.12 -4.26
N HIS A 150 -12.76 -9.14 -3.46
CA HIS A 150 -13.15 -9.35 -2.07
C HIS A 150 -14.54 -8.79 -1.74
N ASN A 151 -14.82 -7.51 -2.05
CA ASN A 151 -16.10 -6.91 -1.68
C ASN A 151 -17.29 -7.48 -2.49
N VAL A 152 -17.07 -7.95 -3.72
CA VAL A 152 -18.09 -8.69 -4.50
C VAL A 152 -18.60 -9.93 -3.77
N HIS A 153 -17.79 -10.55 -2.92
CA HIS A 153 -18.16 -11.74 -2.14
C HIS A 153 -18.75 -11.41 -0.76
N LYS A 154 -18.58 -10.16 -0.27
CA LYS A 154 -19.19 -9.69 0.99
C LYS A 154 -20.72 -9.63 0.92
N GLN A 155 -21.30 -9.61 -0.28
CA GLN A 155 -22.75 -9.61 -0.48
C GLN A 155 -23.23 -10.91 -1.16
N THR A 156 -23.23 -12.01 -0.41
CA THR A 156 -24.28 -13.02 -0.60
C THR A 156 -25.19 -13.03 0.63
N PRO A 157 -26.15 -12.09 0.76
CA PRO A 157 -27.29 -12.32 1.62
C PRO A 157 -28.14 -13.42 0.97
N ALA A 158 -28.36 -14.50 1.71
CA ALA A 158 -29.36 -15.52 1.38
C ALA A 158 -30.77 -14.93 1.31
#